data_AF-A0A1W2FU09-F1
#
_entry.id   AF-A0A1W2FU09-F1
#
_cell.length_a   1.000
_cell.length_b   1.000
_cell.length_c   1.000
_cell.angle_alpha   90.00
_cell.angle_beta   90.00
_cell.angle_gamma   90.00
#
_symmetry.space_group_name_H-M   'P 1'
#
loop_
_entity.id
_entity.type
_entity.pdbx_description
1 polymer ?
#
loop_
_entity_poly.entity_id
_entity_poly.type
_entity_poly.pdbx_seq_one_letter_code
_entity_poly.pdbx_strand_id
1 'polypeptide(L)'
;MGEQVRLRFAGVLAALALVTACGTDVPAGLADKVESGCPGLLKPEPLAVITKGFEVSQVNSEEADSCQVFVSTGKKILSLGLGAYASQEESERLTPMLCTSGVLDSETKSCEAGQPGDVGLSVHAVAGRWNVRVYVYEVPANDEIKEAVQQIIEDLRSSNKTKNS
;
A
#
# COMPACT_ATOMS: atom_id res chain seq x y z
N MET A 1 44.19 54.75 19.31
CA MET A 1 44.72 53.72 20.22
C MET A 1 43.53 52.83 20.52
N GLY A 2 43.31 51.77 19.73
CA GLY A 2 43.92 50.44 19.94
C GLY A 2 43.01 49.68 20.94
N GLU A 3 42.53 48.46 20.74
CA GLU A 3 42.92 47.38 19.86
C GLU A 3 41.80 46.33 19.81
N GLN A 4 41.87 45.53 18.75
CA GLN A 4 40.99 44.45 18.32
C GLN A 4 41.04 43.18 19.21
N VAL A 5 39.90 42.50 19.26
CA VAL A 5 39.69 41.05 19.00
C VAL A 5 40.16 40.03 20.05
N ARG A 6 39.23 39.15 20.48
CA ARG A 6 39.24 37.72 20.08
C ARG A 6 37.95 36.98 20.45
N LEU A 7 37.33 36.47 19.39
CA LEU A 7 36.33 35.41 19.35
C LEU A 7 36.77 34.15 20.10
N ARG A 8 35.81 33.41 20.66
CA ARG A 8 35.63 31.97 20.36
C ARG A 8 34.15 31.60 20.36
N PHE A 9 33.69 31.21 19.16
CA PHE A 9 32.48 30.46 18.90
C PHE A 9 32.59 29.02 19.43
N ALA A 10 31.47 28.49 19.93
CA ALA A 10 31.03 27.10 19.77
C ALA A 10 29.49 27.16 19.97
N GLY A 11 28.68 27.17 18.91
CA GLY A 11 28.29 25.98 18.14
C GLY A 11 27.24 25.24 18.98
N VAL A 12 25.94 25.30 18.69
CA VAL A 12 25.29 24.60 17.58
C VAL A 12 24.08 25.41 17.05
N LEU A 13 24.13 25.77 15.77
CA LEU A 13 22.96 25.99 14.93
C LEU A 13 22.70 24.68 14.19
N ALA A 14 21.51 24.12 14.34
CA ALA A 14 20.89 23.22 13.37
C ALA A 14 19.41 23.61 13.35
N ALA A 15 19.04 24.64 12.58
CA ALA A 15 18.59 24.48 11.20
C ALA A 15 17.40 23.51 11.10
N LEU A 16 16.22 23.98 11.53
CA LEU A 16 14.95 23.49 10.99
C LEU A 16 14.84 23.99 9.55
N ALA A 17 15.50 23.26 8.64
CA ALA A 17 15.34 23.43 7.21
C ALA A 17 14.13 22.59 6.77
N LEU A 18 13.16 23.28 6.16
CA LEU A 18 12.08 22.70 5.37
C LEU A 18 12.64 21.78 4.29
N VAL A 19 11.99 20.64 4.06
CA VAL A 19 11.79 20.11 2.70
C VAL A 19 10.40 19.48 2.62
N THR A 20 9.67 19.92 1.60
CA THR A 20 8.36 19.52 1.13
C THR A 20 8.25 18.06 0.71
N ALA A 21 7.34 17.33 1.32
CA ALA A 21 6.50 16.33 0.67
C ALA A 21 5.26 16.18 1.55
N CYS A 22 4.06 16.34 0.98
CA CYS A 22 2.83 15.90 1.63
C CYS A 22 2.87 14.36 1.68
N GLY A 23 3.73 13.80 2.54
CA GLY A 23 3.68 12.39 2.89
C GLY A 23 2.43 12.19 3.72
N THR A 24 1.60 11.23 3.33
CA THR A 24 0.44 10.85 4.12
C THR A 24 0.89 10.59 5.55
N ASP A 25 0.40 11.35 6.52
CA ASP A 25 0.75 11.15 7.93
C ASP A 25 0.35 9.73 8.34
N VAL A 26 1.34 8.85 8.51
CA VAL A 26 1.11 7.48 8.98
C VAL A 26 0.71 7.54 10.46
N PRO A 27 -0.49 7.04 10.84
CA PRO A 27 -0.91 7.01 12.23
C PRO A 27 0.08 6.23 13.11
N ALA A 28 0.32 6.72 14.33
CA ALA A 28 1.22 6.08 15.28
C ALA A 28 0.82 4.61 15.52
N GLY A 29 1.81 3.71 15.46
CA GLY A 29 1.63 2.28 15.64
C GLY A 29 1.06 1.54 14.42
N LEU A 30 0.65 2.21 13.34
CA LEU A 30 0.21 1.53 12.12
C LEU A 30 1.35 0.77 11.45
N ALA A 31 2.53 1.40 11.36
CA ALA A 31 3.73 0.77 10.80
C ALA A 31 4.08 -0.53 11.52
N ASP A 32 4.07 -0.52 12.86
CA ASP A 32 4.36 -1.71 13.66
C ASP A 32 3.33 -2.83 13.44
N LYS A 33 2.04 -2.48 13.31
CA LYS A 33 0.99 -3.45 12.99
C LYS A 33 1.18 -4.07 11.60
N VAL A 34 1.53 -3.26 10.61
CA VAL A 34 1.79 -3.73 9.24
C VAL A 34 3.00 -4.67 9.21
N GLU A 35 4.11 -4.26 9.81
CA GLU A 35 5.34 -5.06 9.87
C GLU A 35 5.12 -6.37 10.64
N SER A 36 4.36 -6.34 11.74
CA SER A 36 4.05 -7.54 12.51
C SER A 36 3.04 -8.47 11.83
N GLY A 37 2.08 -7.92 11.10
CA GLY A 37 0.95 -8.68 10.55
C GLY A 37 1.20 -9.25 9.16
N CYS A 38 1.79 -8.45 8.28
CA CYS A 38 1.92 -8.76 6.85
C CYS A 38 3.20 -8.17 6.24
N PRO A 39 4.39 -8.50 6.76
CA PRO A 39 5.63 -7.87 6.31
C PRO A 39 5.87 -8.13 4.82
N GLY A 40 6.16 -7.07 4.08
CA GLY A 40 6.45 -7.12 2.65
C GLY A 40 5.26 -7.36 1.72
N LEU A 41 4.04 -7.49 2.26
CA LEU A 41 2.80 -7.51 1.45
C LEU A 41 2.14 -6.13 1.38
N LEU A 42 2.25 -5.33 2.43
CA LEU A 42 1.62 -4.03 2.54
C LEU A 42 2.60 -3.04 3.15
N LYS A 43 2.56 -1.79 2.68
CA LYS A 43 3.25 -0.66 3.31
C LYS A 43 2.25 0.20 4.11
N PRO A 44 2.70 0.85 5.19
CA PRO A 44 1.81 1.63 6.05
C PRO A 44 1.23 2.88 5.38
N GLU A 45 1.94 3.50 4.43
CA GLU A 45 1.52 4.74 3.77
C GLU A 45 0.24 4.60 2.94
N PRO A 46 0.13 3.67 1.95
CA PRO A 46 -1.11 3.49 1.22
C PRO A 46 -2.24 2.97 2.12
N LEU A 47 -1.89 2.21 3.17
CA LEU A 47 -2.89 1.78 4.14
C LEU A 47 -3.47 2.99 4.90
N ALA A 48 -2.63 3.93 5.35
CA ALA A 48 -3.08 5.13 6.04
C ALA A 48 -4.08 5.96 5.21
N VAL A 49 -3.92 6.00 3.89
CA VAL A 49 -4.88 6.63 2.97
C VAL A 49 -6.22 5.90 2.99
N ILE A 50 -6.21 4.57 2.81
CA ILE A 50 -7.43 3.74 2.77
C ILE A 50 -8.18 3.79 4.10
N THR A 51 -7.46 3.83 5.23
CA THR A 51 -8.03 3.82 6.58
C THR A 51 -8.26 5.20 7.16
N LYS A 52 -8.17 6.27 6.35
CA LYS A 52 -8.28 7.65 6.82
C LYS A 52 -9.63 7.87 7.51
N GLY A 53 -9.57 8.41 8.74
CA GLY A 53 -10.76 8.59 9.59
C GLY A 53 -11.19 7.34 10.38
N PHE A 54 -10.47 6.23 10.25
CA PHE A 54 -10.67 5.03 11.07
C PHE A 54 -9.45 4.74 11.93
N GLU A 55 -9.68 4.14 13.09
CA GLU A 55 -8.62 3.57 13.90
C GLU A 55 -8.41 2.11 13.50
N VAL A 56 -7.23 1.79 12.97
CA VAL A 56 -6.86 0.41 12.65
C VAL A 56 -6.66 -0.36 13.94
N SER A 57 -7.46 -1.40 14.17
CA SER A 57 -7.36 -2.25 15.35
C SER A 57 -6.33 -3.36 15.12
N GLN A 58 -6.41 -4.03 13.97
CA GLN A 58 -5.64 -5.22 13.66
C GLN A 58 -5.21 -5.25 12.19
N VAL A 59 -3.97 -5.69 11.96
CA VAL A 59 -3.45 -6.11 10.66
C VAL A 59 -2.94 -7.53 10.85
N ASN A 60 -3.41 -8.48 10.04
CA ASN A 60 -3.03 -9.88 10.17
C ASN A 60 -3.04 -10.60 8.82
N SER A 61 -2.45 -11.78 8.81
CA SER A 61 -2.34 -12.66 7.66
C SER A 61 -3.07 -13.96 7.99
N GLU A 62 -4.06 -14.33 7.18
CA GLU A 62 -4.69 -15.66 7.27
C GLU A 62 -3.79 -16.72 6.62
N GLU A 63 -3.07 -16.33 5.57
CA GLU A 63 -2.11 -17.14 4.82
C GLU A 63 -0.86 -16.32 4.53
N ALA A 64 0.30 -16.96 4.36
CA ALA A 64 1.60 -16.29 4.18
C ALA A 64 1.64 -15.22 3.06
N ASP A 65 0.72 -15.32 2.10
CA ASP A 65 0.61 -14.44 0.94
C ASP A 65 -0.71 -13.63 0.92
N SER A 66 -1.36 -13.48 2.08
CA SER A 66 -2.54 -12.64 2.27
C SER A 66 -2.41 -11.70 3.45
N CYS A 67 -3.17 -10.61 3.40
CA CYS A 67 -3.26 -9.62 4.45
C CYS A 67 -4.69 -9.10 4.60
N GLN A 68 -5.15 -8.96 5.83
CA GLN A 68 -6.44 -8.36 6.16
C GLN A 68 -6.24 -7.24 7.17
N VAL A 69 -7.04 -6.19 7.02
CA VAL A 69 -7.03 -5.03 7.92
C VAL A 69 -8.42 -4.80 8.48
N PHE A 70 -8.46 -4.70 9.80
CA PHE A 70 -9.66 -4.43 10.58
C PHE A 70 -9.53 -3.11 11.34
N VAL A 71 -10.65 -2.43 11.52
CA VAL A 71 -10.75 -1.19 12.31
C VAL A 71 -11.37 -1.45 13.68
N SER A 72 -11.32 -0.48 14.59
CA SER A 72 -11.80 -0.60 15.98
C SER A 72 -13.29 -0.95 16.10
N THR A 73 -14.09 -0.69 15.06
CA THR A 73 -15.49 -1.12 14.98
C THR A 73 -15.67 -2.62 14.66
N GLY A 74 -14.57 -3.36 14.44
CA GLY A 74 -14.57 -4.78 14.05
C GLY A 74 -14.77 -5.02 12.55
N LYS A 75 -14.95 -3.95 11.76
CA LYS A 75 -15.13 -4.03 10.32
C LYS A 75 -13.83 -4.33 9.61
N LYS A 76 -13.88 -5.21 8.60
CA LYS A 76 -12.79 -5.41 7.65
C LYS A 76 -12.86 -4.33 6.59
N ILE A 77 -11.75 -3.63 6.36
CA ILE A 77 -11.69 -2.51 5.41
C ILE A 77 -10.78 -2.80 4.21
N LEU A 78 -9.81 -3.70 4.37
CA LEU A 78 -8.90 -4.13 3.30
C LEU A 78 -8.70 -5.64 3.37
N SER A 79 -8.70 -6.28 2.21
CA SER A 79 -8.15 -7.62 2.00
C SER A 79 -7.21 -7.58 0.79
N LEU A 80 -6.01 -8.12 0.98
CA LEU A 80 -5.00 -8.29 -0.05
C LEU A 80 -4.62 -9.78 -0.10
N GLY A 81 -4.42 -10.32 -1.30
CA GLY A 81 -3.92 -11.69 -1.47
C GLY A 81 -3.13 -11.86 -2.76
N LEU A 82 -2.16 -12.77 -2.75
CA LEU A 82 -1.40 -13.18 -3.92
C LEU A 82 -1.73 -14.63 -4.30
N GLY A 83 -2.26 -14.82 -5.50
CA GLY A 83 -2.43 -16.15 -6.10
C GLY A 83 -1.25 -16.49 -7.01
N ALA A 84 -0.48 -17.53 -6.70
CA ALA A 84 0.64 -17.94 -7.54
C ALA A 84 0.16 -18.70 -8.79
N TYR A 85 0.70 -18.32 -9.95
CA TYR A 85 0.68 -19.15 -11.16
C TYR A 85 2.05 -19.78 -11.43
N ALA A 86 2.14 -20.68 -12.42
CA ALA A 86 3.39 -21.35 -12.74
C ALA A 86 4.44 -20.38 -13.34
N SER A 87 3.99 -19.32 -14.01
CA SER A 87 4.86 -18.32 -14.62
C SER A 87 4.20 -16.94 -14.71
N GLN A 88 5.00 -15.91 -15.01
CA GLN A 88 4.48 -14.58 -15.35
C GLN A 88 3.58 -14.61 -16.58
N GLU A 89 3.98 -15.33 -17.63
CA GLU A 89 3.19 -15.45 -18.87
C GLU A 89 1.81 -16.05 -18.57
N GLU A 90 1.74 -17.06 -17.70
CA GLU A 90 0.46 -17.63 -17.29
C GLU A 90 -0.38 -16.63 -16.47
N SER A 91 0.26 -15.89 -15.54
CA SER A 91 -0.42 -14.83 -14.78
C SER A 91 -1.01 -13.76 -15.67
N GLU A 92 -0.26 -13.28 -16.67
CA GLU A 92 -0.71 -12.27 -17.63
C GLU A 92 -1.82 -12.79 -18.54
N ARG A 93 -1.83 -14.08 -18.86
CA ARG A 93 -2.87 -14.72 -19.68
C ARG A 93 -4.17 -14.95 -18.91
N LEU A 94 -4.08 -15.34 -17.64
CA LEU A 94 -5.24 -15.78 -16.85
C LEU A 94 -5.86 -14.67 -16.00
N THR A 95 -5.07 -13.74 -15.49
CA THR A 95 -5.59 -12.62 -14.68
C THR A 95 -6.67 -11.79 -15.38
N PRO A 96 -6.57 -11.46 -16.70
CA PRO A 96 -7.63 -10.75 -17.40
C PRO A 96 -9.01 -11.43 -17.33
N MET A 97 -9.06 -12.77 -17.24
CA MET A 97 -10.32 -13.53 -17.16
C MET A 97 -11.06 -13.33 -15.84
N LEU A 98 -10.39 -12.76 -14.83
CA LEU A 98 -10.97 -12.42 -13.53
C LEU A 98 -11.51 -10.96 -13.51
N CYS A 99 -11.20 -10.17 -14.54
CA CYS A 99 -11.65 -8.80 -14.68
C CYS A 99 -13.05 -8.73 -15.27
N THR A 100 -13.84 -7.73 -14.87
CA THR A 100 -15.17 -7.47 -15.47
C THR A 100 -15.05 -7.14 -16.96
N SER A 101 -14.01 -6.42 -17.35
CA SER A 101 -13.71 -6.03 -18.73
C SER A 101 -13.10 -7.15 -19.57
N GLY A 102 -12.61 -8.23 -18.95
CA GLY A 102 -11.80 -9.26 -19.61
C GLY A 102 -10.39 -8.81 -20.04
N VAL A 103 -9.98 -7.58 -19.71
CA VAL A 103 -8.68 -7.00 -20.14
C VAL A 103 -8.00 -6.26 -18.99
N LEU A 104 -6.66 -6.32 -18.96
CA LEU A 104 -5.84 -5.51 -18.07
C LEU A 104 -5.49 -4.18 -18.73
N ASP A 105 -5.42 -3.14 -17.90
CA ASP A 105 -4.77 -1.89 -18.27
C ASP A 105 -3.29 -2.15 -18.60
N SER A 106 -2.80 -1.52 -19.68
CA SER A 106 -1.49 -1.83 -20.25
C SER A 106 -0.34 -1.29 -19.41
N GLU A 107 -0.56 -0.19 -18.69
CA GLU A 107 0.45 0.50 -17.87
C GLU A 107 0.52 -0.12 -16.47
N THR A 108 -0.62 -0.15 -15.79
CA THR A 108 -0.73 -0.61 -14.40
C THR A 108 -0.78 -2.13 -14.29
N LYS A 109 -1.04 -2.85 -15.41
CA LYS A 109 -1.28 -4.30 -15.42
C LYS A 109 -2.35 -4.71 -14.41
N SER A 110 -3.35 -3.86 -14.25
CA SER A 110 -4.44 -4.02 -13.29
C SER A 110 -5.81 -3.85 -13.96
N CYS A 111 -6.87 -4.26 -13.29
CA CYS A 111 -8.25 -4.08 -13.74
C CYS A 111 -9.20 -4.05 -12.53
N GLU A 112 -10.34 -3.39 -12.68
CA GLU A 112 -11.44 -3.55 -11.73
C GLU A 112 -12.08 -4.94 -11.92
N ALA A 113 -12.20 -5.67 -10.81
CA ALA A 113 -12.91 -6.93 -10.73
C ALA A 113 -14.32 -6.68 -10.18
N GLY A 114 -15.26 -7.59 -10.42
CA GLY A 114 -16.66 -7.44 -10.01
C GLY A 114 -16.85 -7.07 -8.51
N GLN A 115 -18.03 -6.51 -8.20
CA GLN A 115 -18.27 -5.66 -7.03
C GLN A 115 -17.86 -6.20 -5.65
N PRO A 116 -17.08 -5.42 -4.88
CA PRO A 116 -17.20 -5.33 -3.42
C PRO A 116 -18.28 -4.30 -3.06
N GLY A 117 -19.56 -4.70 -3.13
CA GLY A 117 -20.70 -3.84 -2.78
C GLY A 117 -20.83 -2.55 -3.61
N ASP A 118 -21.83 -1.73 -3.29
CA ASP A 118 -22.14 -0.50 -4.05
C ASP A 118 -21.12 0.63 -3.87
N VAL A 119 -20.19 0.53 -2.91
CA VAL A 119 -19.25 1.61 -2.55
C VAL A 119 -17.78 1.20 -2.53
N GLY A 120 -17.46 -0.09 -2.50
CA GLY A 120 -16.07 -0.57 -2.36
C GLY A 120 -15.29 -0.57 -3.68
N LEU A 121 -14.03 -1.03 -3.61
CA LEU A 121 -13.15 -1.23 -4.76
C LEU A 121 -12.59 -2.66 -4.80
N SER A 122 -12.68 -3.34 -5.95
CA SER A 122 -12.02 -4.64 -6.16
C SER A 122 -11.10 -4.54 -7.38
N VAL A 123 -9.84 -4.92 -7.19
CA VAL A 123 -8.82 -4.83 -8.23
C VAL A 123 -8.08 -6.16 -8.32
N HIS A 124 -7.91 -6.64 -9.55
CA HIS A 124 -6.94 -7.68 -9.88
C HIS A 124 -5.76 -7.07 -10.63
N ALA A 125 -4.55 -7.54 -10.34
CA ALA A 125 -3.36 -7.09 -11.05
C ALA A 125 -2.32 -8.20 -11.18
N VAL A 126 -1.32 -7.97 -12.03
CA VAL A 126 -0.20 -8.88 -12.23
C VAL A 126 1.07 -8.31 -11.59
N ALA A 127 1.74 -9.14 -10.79
CA ALA A 127 3.07 -8.87 -10.25
C ALA A 127 3.97 -10.09 -10.44
N GLY A 128 4.71 -10.14 -11.55
CA GLY A 128 5.46 -11.33 -11.94
C GLY A 128 4.53 -12.53 -12.14
N ARG A 129 4.80 -13.67 -11.50
CA ARG A 129 3.93 -14.85 -11.55
C ARG A 129 2.66 -14.76 -10.69
N TRP A 130 2.49 -13.66 -9.97
CA TRP A 130 1.42 -13.51 -8.99
C TRP A 130 0.23 -12.75 -9.57
N ASN A 131 -0.97 -13.24 -9.26
CA ASN A 131 -2.20 -12.47 -9.34
C ASN A 131 -2.42 -11.76 -8.01
N VAL A 132 -2.31 -10.44 -8.02
CA VAL A 132 -2.62 -9.60 -6.87
C VAL A 132 -4.13 -9.38 -6.83
N ARG A 133 -4.74 -9.60 -5.66
CA ARG A 133 -6.16 -9.36 -5.40
C ARG A 133 -6.30 -8.36 -4.28
N VAL A 134 -6.86 -7.19 -4.58
CA VAL A 134 -7.11 -6.13 -3.58
C VAL A 134 -8.60 -5.89 -3.49
N TYR A 135 -9.12 -5.87 -2.27
CA TYR A 135 -10.51 -5.55 -1.97
C TYR A 135 -10.56 -4.49 -0.87
N VAL A 136 -11.14 -3.34 -1.17
CA VAL A 136 -11.50 -2.30 -0.20
C VAL A 136 -12.99 -2.40 0.08
N TYR A 137 -13.33 -2.55 1.36
CA TYR A 137 -14.71 -2.76 1.82
C TYR A 137 -15.21 -1.53 2.57
N GLU A 138 -16.49 -1.21 2.40
CA GLU A 138 -17.23 -0.21 3.18
C GLU A 138 -16.65 1.23 3.17
N VAL A 139 -15.59 1.48 2.40
CA VAL A 139 -15.01 2.79 2.15
C VAL A 139 -15.27 3.18 0.69
N PRO A 140 -15.90 4.35 0.42
CA PRO A 140 -16.17 4.81 -0.94
C PRO A 140 -14.91 4.90 -1.80
N ALA A 141 -14.89 4.23 -2.96
CA ALA A 141 -13.77 4.22 -3.90
C ALA A 141 -13.56 5.56 -4.63
N ASN A 142 -13.01 6.55 -3.93
CA ASN A 142 -12.58 7.83 -4.53
C ASN A 142 -11.17 7.72 -5.16
N ASP A 143 -10.74 8.81 -5.81
CA ASP A 143 -9.44 8.84 -6.51
C ASP A 143 -8.26 8.61 -5.55
N GLU A 144 -8.29 9.16 -4.33
CA GLU A 144 -7.25 8.98 -3.30
C GLU A 144 -7.07 7.48 -2.95
N ILE A 145 -8.19 6.75 -2.80
CA ILE A 145 -8.19 5.32 -2.51
C ILE A 145 -7.75 4.49 -3.71
N LYS A 146 -8.18 4.87 -4.92
CA LYS A 146 -7.73 4.19 -6.15
C LYS A 146 -6.23 4.34 -6.34
N GLU A 147 -5.68 5.53 -6.13
CA GLU A 147 -4.24 5.79 -6.17
C GLU A 147 -3.50 5.00 -5.08
N ALA A 148 -4.03 4.94 -3.86
CA ALA A 148 -3.43 4.14 -2.79
C ALA A 148 -3.41 2.64 -3.13
N VAL A 149 -4.48 2.10 -3.73
CA VAL A 149 -4.52 0.71 -4.19
C VAL A 149 -3.52 0.46 -5.33
N GLN A 150 -3.38 1.40 -6.26
CA GLN A 150 -2.36 1.29 -7.31
C GLN A 150 -0.94 1.33 -6.73
N GLN A 151 -0.70 2.16 -5.71
CA GLN A 151 0.59 2.18 -5.02
C GLN A 151 0.89 0.83 -4.34
N ILE A 152 -0.09 0.18 -3.71
CA ILE A 152 0.08 -1.18 -3.15
C ILE A 152 0.50 -2.17 -4.23
N ILE A 153 -0.14 -2.12 -5.40
CA ILE A 153 0.18 -3.00 -6.53
C ILE A 153 1.60 -2.75 -7.03
N GLU A 154 2.01 -1.50 -7.17
CA GLU A 154 3.36 -1.14 -7.63
C GLU A 154 4.44 -1.50 -6.60
N ASP A 155 4.16 -1.31 -5.31
CA ASP A 155 5.02 -1.78 -4.23
C ASP A 155 5.24 -3.29 -4.30
N LEU A 156 4.17 -4.05 -4.55
CA LEU A 156 4.25 -5.50 -4.72
C LEU A 156 5.03 -5.87 -5.97
N ARG A 157 4.77 -5.24 -7.12
CA ARG A 157 5.51 -5.46 -8.39
C ARG A 157 7.00 -5.20 -8.26
N SER A 158 7.37 -4.22 -7.44
CA SER A 158 8.77 -3.85 -7.21
C SER A 158 9.45 -4.64 -6.09
N SER A 159 8.67 -5.33 -5.23
CA SER A 159 9.18 -6.07 -4.07
C SER A 159 9.99 -7.32 -4.41
N ASN A 160 10.88 -7.72 -3.50
CA ASN A 160 11.59 -9.00 -3.59
C ASN A 160 10.63 -10.21 -3.48
N LYS A 161 9.49 -10.05 -2.80
CA LYS A 161 8.55 -11.14 -2.56
C LYS A 161 7.89 -11.62 -3.84
N THR A 162 7.62 -10.73 -4.80
CA THR A 162 7.04 -11.12 -6.10
C THR A 162 8.11 -11.43 -7.15
N LYS A 163 9.30 -10.81 -7.05
CA LYS A 163 10.39 -10.99 -8.03
C LYS A 163 11.16 -12.32 -7.91
N ASN A 164 11.36 -12.81 -6.69
CA ASN A 164 12.27 -13.94 -6.43
C ASN A 164 11.55 -15.25 -6.06
N SER A 165 10.21 -15.29 -6.14
CA SER A 165 9.40 -16.42 -5.67
C SER A 165 8.87 -17.33 -6.76
#